data_AF-M2QLR5-F1
#
_entry.id   AF-M2QLR5-F1
#
_cell.length_a   1.000
_cell.length_b   1.000
_cell.length_c   1.000
_cell.angle_alpha   90.00
_cell.angle_beta   90.00
_cell.angle_gamma   90.00
#
_symmetry.space_group_name_H-M   'P 1'
#
loop_
_entity.id
_entity.type
_entity.pdbx_description
1 polymer ?
#
loop_
_entity_poly.entity_id
_entity_poly.type
_entity_poly.pdbx_seq_one_letter_code
_entity_poly.pdbx_strand_id
1 'polypeptide(L)'
;MATRCGHLYCTECATTNFNQDDAMCAICRRPWTFDELVMLYPDYSVGAPPGASAIESGGSEGTRQREHERAKLDTLAAEAVESCLETLEDGKDSDSTWQILSKVDDLAQTLSGAEIEHTAHNLYRCILSLLTELTMTIRLDTGRVRELELDATQLQEAVCNLMDELETSKEDLDRYRRKSESADSLISTLASQTESVVKERNEILERSRTAEERIHALTAELDRIRRSGSGDQRSRDVTAEQENELNALKTEVSNGRLKLEEAAREREKSHDRAERYKTKYLKLKEQIDILHRFAGGDENLGGPVEPPAKAFPV
;
A
#
# COMPACT_ATOMS: atom_id res chain seq x y z
N MET A 1 -41.19 -22.98 27.45
CA MET A 1 -41.24 -24.28 26.74
C MET A 1 -40.63 -24.15 25.35
N ALA A 2 -40.03 -25.23 24.84
CA ALA A 2 -39.45 -25.27 23.50
C ALA A 2 -40.08 -26.39 22.68
N THR A 3 -40.42 -26.10 21.43
CA THR A 3 -40.78 -27.12 20.43
C THR A 3 -39.53 -27.88 19.99
N ARG A 4 -39.68 -29.11 19.48
CA ARG A 4 -38.57 -29.88 18.88
C ARG A 4 -37.91 -29.21 17.68
N CYS A 5 -38.58 -28.25 17.05
CA CYS A 5 -37.99 -27.40 16.01
C CYS A 5 -37.21 -26.18 16.54
N GLY A 6 -37.03 -26.03 17.86
CA GLY A 6 -36.20 -24.98 18.45
C GLY A 6 -36.92 -23.66 18.77
N HIS A 7 -38.22 -23.55 18.52
CA HIS A 7 -38.99 -22.33 18.81
C HIS A 7 -39.50 -22.30 20.25
N LEU A 8 -39.35 -21.14 20.89
CA LEU A 8 -39.66 -20.89 22.29
C LEU A 8 -41.06 -20.29 22.48
N TYR A 9 -41.77 -20.76 23.49
CA TYR A 9 -43.07 -20.25 23.94
C TYR A 9 -43.05 -20.07 25.45
N CYS A 10 -43.69 -19.02 25.97
CA CYS A 10 -44.01 -18.98 27.41
C CYS A 10 -45.06 -20.06 27.75
N THR A 11 -45.17 -20.42 29.03
CA THR A 11 -46.07 -21.50 29.49
C THR A 11 -47.53 -21.26 29.11
N GLU A 12 -48.02 -20.02 29.21
CA GLU A 12 -49.39 -19.65 28.85
C GLU A 12 -49.65 -19.76 27.34
N CYS A 13 -48.72 -19.24 26.51
CA CYS A 13 -48.81 -19.33 25.05
C CYS A 13 -48.70 -20.79 24.57
N ALA A 14 -47.85 -21.59 25.22
CA ALA A 14 -47.73 -23.01 24.92
C ALA A 14 -49.05 -23.76 25.22
N THR A 15 -49.63 -23.53 26.39
CA THR A 15 -50.88 -24.16 26.80
C THR A 15 -52.04 -23.75 25.90
N THR A 16 -52.12 -22.47 25.51
CA THR A 16 -53.21 -21.99 24.65
C THR A 16 -53.09 -22.52 23.22
N ASN A 17 -51.87 -22.56 22.67
CA ASN A 17 -51.64 -22.91 21.26
C ASN A 17 -51.56 -24.41 21.01
N PHE A 18 -51.08 -25.21 21.98
CA PHE A 18 -50.84 -26.65 21.80
C PHE A 18 -51.85 -27.58 22.46
N ASN A 19 -52.88 -27.03 23.11
CA ASN A 19 -54.01 -27.80 23.66
C ASN A 19 -55.18 -27.96 22.67
N GLN A 20 -54.91 -27.79 21.37
CA GLN A 20 -55.85 -27.98 20.26
C GLN A 20 -55.44 -29.21 19.44
N ASP A 21 -56.40 -29.94 18.90
CA ASP A 21 -56.15 -31.21 18.18
C ASP A 21 -55.29 -31.04 16.90
N ASP A 22 -55.26 -29.85 16.32
CA ASP A 22 -54.50 -29.48 15.11
C ASP A 22 -53.40 -28.46 15.38
N ALA A 23 -52.89 -28.43 16.61
CA ALA A 23 -51.86 -27.51 17.03
C ALA A 23 -50.60 -27.56 16.15
N MET A 24 -50.17 -26.38 15.70
CA MET A 24 -48.95 -26.21 14.91
C MET A 24 -48.05 -25.16 15.53
N CYS A 25 -46.74 -25.31 15.35
CA CYS A 25 -45.78 -24.27 15.68
C CYS A 25 -46.10 -23.00 14.86
N ALA A 26 -46.37 -21.89 15.54
CA ALA A 26 -46.66 -20.60 14.92
C ALA A 26 -45.57 -20.10 13.96
N ILE A 27 -44.31 -20.53 14.14
CA ILE A 27 -43.17 -20.07 13.33
C ILE A 27 -42.95 -20.97 12.11
N CYS A 28 -42.75 -22.28 12.30
CA CYS A 28 -42.42 -23.20 11.20
C CYS A 28 -43.60 -24.05 10.69
N ARG A 29 -44.79 -23.91 11.30
CA ARG A 29 -46.03 -24.61 10.92
C ARG A 29 -45.95 -26.14 10.99
N ARG A 30 -44.98 -26.71 11.70
CA ARG A 30 -44.93 -28.15 11.98
C ARG A 30 -45.91 -28.52 13.09
N PRO A 31 -46.64 -29.65 12.98
CA PRO A 31 -47.56 -30.11 14.01
C PRO A 31 -46.78 -30.61 15.22
N TRP A 32 -47.25 -30.25 16.42
CA TRP A 32 -46.72 -30.72 17.70
C TRP A 32 -47.85 -30.82 18.71
N THR A 33 -47.79 -31.78 19.62
CA THR A 33 -48.71 -31.83 20.77
C THR A 33 -48.10 -31.12 21.98
N PHE A 34 -48.93 -30.73 22.95
CA PHE A 34 -48.46 -30.11 24.19
C PHE A 34 -47.45 -31.00 24.95
N ASP A 35 -47.68 -32.31 24.97
CA ASP A 35 -46.81 -33.29 25.64
C ASP A 35 -45.43 -33.46 24.97
N GLU A 36 -45.30 -33.05 23.70
CA GLU A 36 -44.03 -33.08 22.95
C GLU A 36 -43.15 -31.86 23.21
N LEU A 37 -43.66 -30.85 23.95
CA LEU A 37 -42.89 -29.65 24.29
C LEU A 37 -41.88 -29.95 25.38
N VAL A 38 -40.65 -29.44 25.20
CA VAL A 38 -39.58 -29.57 26.19
C VAL A 38 -39.65 -28.39 27.16
N MET A 39 -39.80 -28.66 28.45
CA MET A 39 -39.60 -27.65 29.49
C MET A 39 -38.10 -27.37 29.66
N LEU A 40 -37.66 -26.18 29.24
CA LEU A 40 -36.27 -25.73 29.41
C LEU A 40 -35.93 -25.41 30.87
N TYR A 41 -36.94 -25.04 31.65
CA TYR A 41 -36.86 -24.81 33.08
C TYR A 41 -37.98 -25.62 33.72
N PRO A 42 -37.72 -26.85 34.19
CA PRO A 42 -38.65 -27.51 35.09
C PRO A 42 -38.85 -26.58 36.27
N ASP A 43 -40.09 -26.26 36.61
CA ASP A 43 -40.40 -25.63 37.89
C ASP A 43 -40.03 -26.65 38.96
N TYR A 44 -38.78 -26.60 39.44
CA TYR A 44 -38.43 -27.16 40.73
C TYR A 44 -39.19 -26.30 41.73
N SER A 45 -40.47 -26.63 41.95
CA SER A 45 -41.21 -26.13 43.09
C SER A 45 -40.29 -26.36 44.28
N VAL A 46 -39.78 -25.27 44.86
CA VAL A 46 -39.00 -25.27 46.09
C VAL A 46 -39.89 -26.00 47.08
N GLY A 47 -39.58 -27.28 47.29
CA GLY A 47 -40.38 -28.15 48.12
C GLY A 47 -40.51 -27.47 49.47
N ALA A 48 -41.75 -27.38 49.95
CA ALA A 48 -42.02 -27.03 51.33
C ALA A 48 -41.02 -27.76 52.25
N PRO A 49 -40.39 -27.06 53.22
CA PRO A 49 -39.36 -27.65 54.04
C PRO A 49 -39.94 -28.93 54.71
N PRO A 50 -39.27 -30.09 54.55
CA PRO A 50 -39.63 -31.28 55.31
C PRO A 50 -39.52 -30.92 56.80
N GLY A 51 -40.52 -31.33 57.56
CA GLY A 51 -40.70 -31.01 58.97
C GLY A 51 -39.40 -31.05 59.77
N ALA A 52 -39.24 -30.02 60.59
CA ALA A 52 -38.27 -29.95 61.66
C ALA A 52 -38.43 -31.15 62.60
N SER A 53 -37.57 -32.14 62.41
CA SER A 53 -37.24 -33.11 63.45
C SER A 53 -35.99 -32.61 64.14
N ALA A 54 -36.19 -31.96 65.28
CA ALA A 54 -35.15 -31.68 66.24
C ALA A 54 -34.49 -33.01 66.65
N ILE A 55 -33.24 -33.21 66.23
CA ILE A 55 -32.37 -34.24 66.79
C ILE A 55 -31.23 -33.51 67.48
N GLU A 56 -31.15 -33.79 68.78
CA GLU A 56 -30.34 -33.16 69.78
C GLU A 56 -28.83 -33.39 69.55
N SER A 57 -28.09 -32.28 69.56
CA SER A 57 -26.86 -32.06 70.32
C SER A 57 -26.01 -33.28 70.70
N GLY A 58 -25.02 -33.54 69.85
CA GLY A 58 -23.82 -34.33 70.15
C GLY A 58 -22.61 -33.78 69.39
N GLY A 59 -22.26 -32.52 69.64
CA GLY A 59 -21.17 -31.80 68.97
C GLY A 59 -19.79 -32.39 69.27
N SER A 60 -19.35 -33.30 68.39
CA SER A 60 -17.96 -33.70 68.23
C SER A 60 -17.20 -32.58 67.49
N GLU A 61 -15.97 -32.26 67.91
CA GLU A 61 -15.11 -31.21 67.33
C GLU A 61 -15.01 -31.25 65.79
N GLY A 62 -15.22 -32.41 65.16
CA GLY A 62 -15.23 -32.57 63.71
C GLY A 62 -16.34 -31.79 62.97
N THR A 63 -17.49 -31.54 63.58
CA THR A 63 -18.58 -30.77 62.91
C THR A 63 -18.23 -29.30 62.70
N ARG A 64 -17.58 -28.66 63.70
CA ARG A 64 -17.15 -27.25 63.60
C ARG A 64 -16.04 -27.06 62.57
N GLN A 65 -15.15 -28.04 62.46
CA GLN A 65 -14.06 -28.01 61.48
C GLN A 65 -14.58 -28.10 60.04
N ARG A 66 -15.56 -28.98 59.78
CA ARG A 66 -16.20 -29.10 58.45
C ARG A 66 -17.01 -27.86 58.05
N GLU A 67 -17.71 -27.25 59.00
CA GLU A 67 -18.42 -25.98 58.75
C GLU A 67 -17.44 -24.84 58.42
N HIS A 68 -16.29 -24.79 59.10
CA HIS A 68 -15.25 -23.82 58.82
C HIS A 68 -14.60 -24.02 57.44
N GLU A 69 -14.30 -25.28 57.07
CA GLU A 69 -13.77 -25.64 55.74
C GLU A 69 -14.76 -25.28 54.62
N ARG A 70 -16.06 -25.51 54.84
CA ARG A 70 -17.12 -25.14 53.91
C ARG A 70 -17.21 -23.62 53.71
N ALA A 71 -17.25 -22.85 54.80
CA ALA A 71 -17.30 -21.39 54.71
C ALA A 71 -16.08 -20.81 53.99
N LYS A 72 -14.90 -21.40 54.19
CA LYS A 72 -13.68 -21.01 53.47
C LYS A 72 -13.81 -21.25 51.96
N LEU A 73 -14.37 -22.39 51.55
CA LEU A 73 -14.59 -22.67 50.12
C LEU A 73 -15.67 -21.79 49.51
N ASP A 74 -16.73 -21.46 50.24
CA ASP A 74 -17.77 -20.53 49.77
C ASP A 74 -17.13 -19.15 49.47
N THR A 75 -16.28 -18.64 50.36
CA THR A 75 -15.55 -17.39 50.15
C THR A 75 -14.61 -17.47 48.96
N LEU A 76 -13.78 -18.52 48.86
CA LEU A 76 -12.84 -18.68 47.73
C LEU A 76 -13.56 -18.83 46.38
N ALA A 77 -14.69 -19.54 46.35
CA ALA A 77 -15.49 -19.70 45.15
C ALA A 77 -16.13 -18.37 44.73
N ALA A 78 -16.65 -17.59 45.69
CA ALA A 78 -17.19 -16.26 45.42
C ALA A 78 -16.12 -15.31 44.90
N GLU A 79 -14.95 -15.25 45.56
CA GLU A 79 -13.83 -14.41 45.16
C GLU A 79 -13.27 -14.78 43.78
N ALA A 80 -13.22 -16.08 43.45
CA ALA A 80 -12.79 -16.55 42.12
C ALA A 80 -13.79 -16.17 41.03
N VAL A 81 -15.10 -16.29 41.30
CA VAL A 81 -16.16 -15.88 40.37
C VAL A 81 -16.16 -14.37 40.15
N GLU A 82 -16.07 -13.58 41.23
CA GLU A 82 -16.02 -12.12 41.17
C GLU A 82 -14.79 -11.65 40.37
N SER A 83 -13.62 -12.24 40.61
CA SER A 83 -12.41 -11.94 39.84
C SER A 83 -12.53 -12.25 38.34
N CYS A 84 -13.22 -13.34 38.00
CA CYS A 84 -13.53 -13.68 36.61
C CYS A 84 -14.46 -12.64 35.98
N LEU A 85 -15.49 -12.19 36.70
CA LEU A 85 -16.42 -11.17 36.23
C LEU A 85 -15.73 -9.82 36.02
N GLU A 86 -14.93 -9.36 36.99
CA GLU A 86 -14.17 -8.11 36.89
C GLU A 86 -13.25 -8.11 35.66
N THR A 87 -12.56 -9.22 35.40
CA THR A 87 -11.67 -9.32 34.22
C THR A 87 -12.44 -9.33 32.90
N LEU A 88 -13.62 -9.94 32.87
CA LEU A 88 -14.50 -9.91 31.69
C LEU A 88 -15.09 -8.53 31.42
N GLU A 89 -15.38 -7.75 32.47
CA GLU A 89 -15.94 -6.40 32.37
C GLU A 89 -14.87 -5.35 32.01
N ASP A 90 -13.70 -5.41 32.63
CA ASP A 90 -12.65 -4.41 32.42
C ASP A 90 -11.86 -4.64 31.13
N GLY A 91 -11.75 -5.90 30.67
CA GLY A 91 -11.27 -6.27 29.33
C GLY A 91 -9.88 -5.78 28.93
N LYS A 92 -9.07 -5.27 29.86
CA LYS A 92 -7.90 -4.43 29.51
C LYS A 92 -6.57 -4.80 30.16
N ASP A 93 -6.52 -5.73 31.12
CA ASP A 93 -5.26 -5.96 31.82
C ASP A 93 -4.84 -7.43 31.84
N SER A 94 -3.71 -7.74 31.22
CA SER A 94 -3.11 -9.08 31.28
C SER A 94 -2.74 -9.49 32.71
N ASP A 95 -2.51 -8.52 33.59
CA ASP A 95 -2.17 -8.79 34.99
C ASP A 95 -3.39 -9.31 35.78
N SER A 96 -4.62 -8.93 35.39
CA SER A 96 -5.86 -9.44 36.00
C SER A 96 -6.10 -10.93 35.73
N THR A 97 -5.64 -11.43 34.57
CA THR A 97 -5.79 -12.85 34.19
C THR A 97 -4.94 -13.77 35.07
N TRP A 98 -3.77 -13.31 35.52
CA TRP A 98 -2.93 -14.06 36.46
C TRP A 98 -3.56 -14.12 37.87
N GLN A 99 -4.27 -13.07 38.27
CA GLN A 99 -4.96 -13.05 39.56
C GLN A 99 -6.12 -14.05 39.59
N ILE A 100 -6.87 -14.21 38.50
CA ILE A 100 -7.88 -15.27 38.37
C ILE A 100 -7.25 -16.65 38.54
N LEU A 101 -6.15 -16.92 37.81
CA LEU A 101 -5.49 -18.23 37.86
C LEU A 101 -5.04 -18.60 39.27
N SER A 102 -4.52 -17.65 40.05
CA SER A 102 -4.16 -17.88 41.46
C SER A 102 -5.38 -18.22 42.31
N LYS A 103 -6.48 -17.47 42.20
CA LYS A 103 -7.70 -17.71 42.99
C LYS A 103 -8.37 -19.05 42.65
N VAL A 104 -8.34 -19.45 41.38
CA VAL A 104 -8.83 -20.76 40.91
C VAL A 104 -7.96 -21.90 41.45
N ASP A 105 -6.62 -21.71 41.51
CA ASP A 105 -5.69 -22.69 42.08
C ASP A 105 -5.85 -22.80 43.61
N ASP A 106 -6.03 -21.68 44.31
CA ASP A 106 -6.31 -21.63 45.76
C ASP A 106 -7.61 -22.38 46.11
N LEU A 107 -8.65 -22.23 45.28
CA LEU A 107 -9.91 -22.98 45.39
C LEU A 107 -9.69 -24.48 45.12
N ALA A 108 -8.94 -24.85 44.09
CA ALA A 108 -8.63 -26.23 43.75
C ALA A 108 -7.82 -26.94 44.85
N GLN A 109 -6.82 -26.26 45.40
CA GLN A 109 -5.97 -26.76 46.47
C GLN A 109 -6.76 -26.93 47.76
N THR A 110 -7.60 -25.95 48.11
CA THR A 110 -8.46 -26.03 49.31
C THR A 110 -9.50 -27.13 49.17
N LEU A 111 -10.10 -27.33 47.99
CA LEU A 111 -11.09 -28.38 47.73
C LEU A 111 -10.49 -29.79 47.80
N SER A 112 -9.22 -29.95 47.41
CA SER A 112 -8.50 -31.23 47.44
C SER A 112 -8.20 -31.72 48.86
N GLY A 113 -8.12 -30.82 49.84
CA GLY A 113 -7.81 -31.13 51.23
C GLY A 113 -9.00 -31.16 52.19
N ALA A 114 -10.20 -30.77 51.73
CA ALA A 114 -11.36 -30.57 52.61
C ALA A 114 -12.24 -31.83 52.73
N GLU A 115 -12.66 -32.16 53.96
CA GLU A 115 -13.53 -33.31 54.25
C GLU A 115 -15.01 -32.89 54.28
N ILE A 116 -15.59 -32.65 53.11
CA ILE A 116 -16.94 -32.07 52.98
C ILE A 116 -17.95 -33.11 52.51
N GLU A 117 -19.23 -32.86 52.80
CA GLU A 117 -20.35 -33.60 52.25
C GLU A 117 -20.27 -33.72 50.71
N HIS A 118 -20.56 -34.93 50.22
CA HIS A 118 -20.36 -35.29 48.82
C HIS A 118 -21.13 -34.38 47.83
N THR A 119 -22.32 -33.93 48.21
CA THR A 119 -23.16 -33.01 47.40
C THR A 119 -22.51 -31.64 47.21
N ALA A 120 -22.01 -31.04 48.29
CA ALA A 120 -21.31 -29.76 48.24
C ALA A 120 -19.97 -29.91 47.49
N HIS A 121 -19.24 -30.99 47.72
CA HIS A 121 -18.00 -31.28 46.99
C HIS A 121 -18.23 -31.38 45.46
N ASN A 122 -19.32 -32.03 45.03
CA ASN A 122 -19.68 -32.12 43.61
C ASN A 122 -19.99 -30.73 43.01
N LEU A 123 -20.70 -29.86 43.74
CA LEU A 123 -20.99 -28.49 43.31
C LEU A 123 -19.70 -27.68 43.12
N TYR A 124 -18.80 -27.70 44.10
CA TYR A 124 -17.51 -27.00 44.00
C TYR A 124 -16.66 -27.53 42.85
N ARG A 125 -16.70 -28.84 42.59
CA ARG A 125 -16.01 -29.44 41.44
C ARG A 125 -16.58 -28.94 40.11
N CYS A 126 -17.90 -28.77 40.01
CA CYS A 126 -18.54 -28.19 38.84
C CYS A 126 -18.15 -26.70 38.65
N ILE A 127 -18.16 -25.91 39.72
CA ILE A 127 -17.74 -24.50 39.69
C ILE A 127 -16.28 -24.40 39.24
N LEU A 128 -15.39 -25.21 39.82
CA LEU A 128 -13.97 -25.23 39.46
C LEU A 128 -13.76 -25.60 37.98
N SER A 129 -14.50 -26.58 37.46
CA SER A 129 -14.44 -26.95 36.05
C SER A 129 -14.83 -25.80 35.13
N LEU A 130 -15.92 -25.09 35.44
CA LEU A 130 -16.39 -23.95 34.65
C LEU A 130 -15.42 -22.77 34.72
N LEU A 131 -14.88 -22.47 35.91
CA LEU A 131 -13.88 -21.41 36.09
C LEU A 131 -12.59 -21.72 35.34
N THR A 132 -12.16 -22.99 35.32
CA THR A 132 -10.97 -23.42 34.59
C THR A 132 -11.17 -23.26 33.08
N GLU A 133 -12.33 -23.69 32.56
CA GLU A 133 -12.67 -23.54 31.13
C GLU A 133 -12.71 -22.06 30.73
N LEU A 134 -13.43 -21.24 31.50
CA LEU A 134 -13.52 -19.79 31.27
C LEU A 134 -12.14 -19.12 31.28
N THR A 135 -11.29 -19.47 32.24
CA THR A 135 -9.94 -18.91 32.35
C THR A 135 -9.06 -19.29 31.16
N MET A 136 -9.19 -20.52 30.64
CA MET A 136 -8.47 -20.95 29.44
C MET A 136 -8.93 -20.20 28.19
N THR A 137 -10.24 -19.98 28.03
CA THR A 137 -10.80 -19.19 26.93
C THR A 137 -10.31 -17.75 26.99
N ILE A 138 -10.41 -17.08 28.15
CA ILE A 138 -9.92 -15.71 28.36
C ILE A 138 -8.43 -15.59 28.00
N ARG A 139 -7.61 -16.58 28.41
CA ARG A 139 -6.18 -16.59 28.12
C ARG A 139 -5.86 -16.72 26.63
N LEU A 140 -6.61 -17.54 25.89
CA LEU A 140 -6.42 -17.68 24.45
C LEU A 140 -6.82 -16.41 23.71
N ASP A 141 -7.95 -15.82 24.08
CA ASP A 141 -8.46 -14.61 23.45
C ASP A 141 -7.57 -13.40 23.72
N THR A 142 -7.08 -13.23 24.95
CA THR A 142 -6.10 -12.17 25.29
C THR A 142 -4.78 -12.32 24.54
N GLY A 143 -4.29 -13.55 24.35
CA GLY A 143 -3.12 -13.82 23.52
C GLY A 143 -3.32 -13.38 22.07
N ARG A 144 -4.48 -13.75 21.49
CA ARG A 144 -4.84 -13.36 20.11
C ARG A 144 -5.02 -11.85 19.96
N VAL A 145 -5.64 -11.17 20.93
CA VAL A 145 -5.79 -9.70 20.91
C VAL A 145 -4.42 -9.03 20.91
N ARG A 146 -3.48 -9.50 21.72
CA ARG A 146 -2.11 -8.96 21.77
C ARG A 146 -1.35 -9.16 20.45
N GLU A 147 -1.51 -10.30 19.80
CA GLU A 147 -0.96 -10.53 18.46
C GLU A 147 -1.53 -9.54 17.43
N LEU A 148 -2.86 -9.36 17.44
CA LEU A 148 -3.52 -8.40 16.55
C LEU A 148 -3.12 -6.94 16.83
N GLU A 149 -2.88 -6.57 18.08
CA GLU A 149 -2.35 -5.25 18.45
C GLU A 149 -0.93 -5.04 17.92
N LEU A 150 -0.07 -6.06 18.04
CA LEU A 150 1.26 -6.01 17.47
C LEU A 150 1.21 -5.87 15.95
N ASP A 151 0.39 -6.67 15.26
CA ASP A 151 0.20 -6.58 13.82
C ASP A 151 -0.33 -5.20 13.40
N ALA A 152 -1.28 -4.65 14.17
CA ALA A 152 -1.81 -3.31 13.92
C ALA A 152 -0.70 -2.23 14.04
N THR A 153 0.19 -2.33 15.04
CA THR A 153 1.32 -1.39 15.18
C THR A 153 2.32 -1.53 14.03
N GLN A 154 2.62 -2.76 13.60
CA GLN A 154 3.51 -3.02 12.46
C GLN A 154 2.91 -2.48 11.14
N LEU A 155 1.61 -2.69 10.92
CA LEU A 155 0.91 -2.13 9.76
C LEU A 155 0.91 -0.61 9.79
N GLN A 156 0.74 0.00 10.97
CA GLN A 156 0.79 1.45 11.10
C GLN A 156 2.19 2.00 10.78
N GLU A 157 3.25 1.34 11.23
CA GLU A 157 4.63 1.70 10.86
C GLU A 157 4.88 1.55 9.35
N ALA A 158 4.41 0.45 8.75
CA ALA A 158 4.51 0.23 7.32
C ALA A 158 3.79 1.32 6.50
N VAL A 159 2.60 1.75 6.94
CA VAL A 159 1.88 2.87 6.32
C VAL A 159 2.67 4.17 6.40
N CYS A 160 3.27 4.49 7.55
CA CYS A 160 4.12 5.67 7.70
C CYS A 160 5.31 5.63 6.73
N ASN A 161 6.02 4.50 6.65
CA ASN A 161 7.16 4.34 5.75
C ASN A 161 6.75 4.50 4.27
N LEU A 162 5.64 3.89 3.86
CA LEU A 162 5.11 4.04 2.49
C LEU A 162 4.67 5.47 2.17
N MET A 163 4.16 6.21 3.16
CA MET A 163 3.83 7.62 2.99
C MET A 163 5.08 8.48 2.76
N ASP A 164 6.15 8.23 3.50
CA ASP A 164 7.43 8.93 3.31
C ASP A 164 8.06 8.59 1.94
N GLU A 165 8.01 7.32 1.52
CA GLU A 165 8.43 6.90 0.18
C GLU A 165 7.60 7.57 -0.93
N LEU A 166 6.28 7.68 -0.75
CA LEU A 166 5.41 8.36 -1.69
C LEU A 166 5.75 9.85 -1.79
N GLU A 167 6.07 10.51 -0.68
CA GLU A 167 6.41 11.92 -0.68
C GLU A 167 7.77 12.18 -1.37
N THR A 168 8.79 11.37 -1.06
CA THR A 168 10.08 11.45 -1.77
C THR A 168 9.94 11.20 -3.27
N SER A 169 9.08 10.25 -3.67
CA SER A 169 8.78 9.99 -5.08
C SER A 169 8.13 11.20 -5.79
N LYS A 170 7.20 11.90 -5.13
CA LYS A 170 6.59 13.13 -5.67
C LYS A 170 7.62 14.25 -5.85
N GLU A 171 8.49 14.45 -4.87
CA GLU A 171 9.56 15.47 -4.96
C GLU A 171 10.47 15.22 -6.16
N ASP A 172 10.80 13.95 -6.41
CA ASP A 172 11.62 13.57 -7.56
C ASP A 172 10.88 13.75 -8.89
N LEU A 173 9.58 13.40 -8.97
CA LEU A 173 8.76 13.70 -10.15
C LEU A 173 8.72 15.20 -10.46
N ASP A 174 8.54 16.05 -9.45
CA ASP A 174 8.59 17.50 -9.62
C ASP A 174 9.97 17.99 -10.08
N ARG A 175 11.05 17.39 -9.56
CA ARG A 175 12.42 17.68 -10.01
C ARG A 175 12.61 17.32 -11.48
N TYR A 176 12.14 16.15 -11.91
CA TYR A 176 12.21 15.72 -13.31
C TYR A 176 11.35 16.60 -14.22
N ARG A 177 10.16 16.99 -13.77
CA ARG A 177 9.28 17.92 -14.49
C ARG A 177 9.97 19.25 -14.77
N ARG A 178 10.57 19.88 -13.75
CA ARG A 178 11.33 21.15 -13.92
C ARG A 178 12.50 21.00 -14.88
N LYS A 179 13.21 19.86 -14.84
CA LYS A 179 14.28 19.56 -15.81
C LYS A 179 13.74 19.45 -17.24
N SER A 180 12.57 18.83 -17.42
CA SER A 180 11.91 18.74 -18.73
C SER A 180 11.52 20.13 -19.24
N GLU A 181 10.86 20.95 -18.42
CA GLU A 181 10.45 22.31 -18.78
C GLU A 181 11.66 23.19 -19.16
N SER A 182 12.78 23.06 -18.44
CA SER A 182 14.05 23.72 -18.76
C SER A 182 14.64 23.23 -20.10
N ALA A 183 14.58 21.93 -20.37
CA ALA A 183 15.02 21.36 -21.64
C ALA A 183 14.15 21.84 -22.82
N ASP A 184 12.84 21.94 -22.64
CA ASP A 184 11.92 22.46 -23.66
C ASP A 184 12.18 23.93 -23.97
N SER A 185 12.46 24.75 -22.94
CA SER A 185 12.90 26.15 -23.13
C SER A 185 14.21 26.24 -23.92
N LEU A 186 15.17 25.34 -23.66
CA LEU A 186 16.43 25.27 -24.40
C LEU A 186 16.20 24.86 -25.86
N ILE A 187 15.35 23.86 -26.10
CA ILE A 187 14.98 23.40 -27.46
C ILE A 187 14.33 24.53 -28.24
N SER A 188 13.40 25.28 -27.64
CA SER A 188 12.75 26.44 -28.26
C SER A 188 13.76 27.55 -28.64
N THR A 189 14.73 27.80 -27.74
CA THR A 189 15.81 28.77 -28.00
C THR A 189 16.71 28.31 -29.16
N LEU A 190 17.11 27.03 -29.19
CA LEU A 190 17.93 26.47 -30.27
C LEU A 190 17.16 26.43 -31.60
N ALA A 191 15.86 26.17 -31.59
CA ALA A 191 15.01 26.19 -32.77
C ALA A 191 14.95 27.58 -33.40
N SER A 192 14.73 28.64 -32.60
CA SER A 192 14.72 30.02 -33.10
C SER A 192 16.08 30.48 -33.61
N GLN A 193 17.18 30.08 -32.96
CA GLN A 193 18.54 30.31 -33.48
C GLN A 193 18.76 29.62 -34.83
N THR A 194 18.32 28.37 -34.96
CA THR A 194 18.44 27.61 -36.21
C THR A 194 17.64 28.27 -37.34
N GLU A 195 16.43 28.73 -37.05
CA GLU A 195 15.60 29.46 -38.02
C GLU A 195 16.27 30.75 -38.50
N SER A 196 16.86 31.52 -37.58
CA SER A 196 17.61 32.73 -37.90
C SER A 196 18.82 32.45 -38.81
N VAL A 197 19.60 31.40 -38.51
CA VAL A 197 20.76 31.01 -39.33
C VAL A 197 20.31 30.53 -40.72
N VAL A 198 19.22 29.77 -40.81
CA VAL A 198 18.66 29.33 -42.09
C VAL A 198 18.20 30.53 -42.93
N LYS A 199 17.57 31.52 -42.30
CA LYS A 199 17.18 32.77 -42.97
C LYS A 199 18.40 33.52 -43.51
N GLU A 200 19.42 33.75 -42.69
CA GLU A 200 20.67 34.42 -43.12
C GLU A 200 21.35 33.67 -44.27
N ARG A 201 21.41 32.33 -44.19
CA ARG A 201 21.94 31.48 -45.28
C ARG A 201 21.17 31.70 -46.59
N ASN A 202 19.84 31.75 -46.54
CA ASN A 202 19.02 31.97 -47.72
C ASN A 202 19.25 33.38 -48.32
N GLU A 203 19.41 34.41 -47.50
CA GLU A 203 19.76 35.76 -47.94
C GLU A 203 21.16 35.83 -48.58
N ILE A 204 22.14 35.08 -48.06
CA ILE A 204 23.47 34.95 -48.66
C ILE A 204 23.40 34.23 -50.02
N LEU A 205 22.64 33.14 -50.09
CA LEU A 205 22.47 32.38 -51.34
C LEU A 205 21.82 33.22 -52.43
N GLU A 206 20.79 34.01 -52.09
CA GLU A 206 20.14 34.88 -53.06
C GLU A 206 21.07 36.00 -53.54
N ARG A 207 21.84 36.62 -52.62
CA ARG A 207 22.89 37.58 -53.00
C ARG A 207 23.94 36.95 -53.93
N SER A 208 24.41 35.74 -53.63
CA SER A 208 25.37 35.02 -54.49
C SER A 208 24.80 34.78 -55.87
N ARG A 209 23.54 34.32 -55.95
CA ARG A 209 22.85 34.07 -57.23
C ARG A 209 22.74 35.34 -58.08
N THR A 210 22.29 36.45 -57.50
CA THR A 210 22.18 37.73 -58.22
C THR A 210 23.56 38.24 -58.69
N ALA A 211 24.61 38.06 -57.88
CA ALA A 211 25.97 38.41 -58.26
C ALA A 211 26.50 37.52 -59.40
N GLU A 212 26.24 36.20 -59.35
CA GLU A 212 26.59 35.25 -60.42
C GLU A 212 25.89 35.61 -61.74
N GLU A 213 24.59 35.92 -61.71
CA GLU A 213 23.84 36.38 -62.89
C GLU A 213 24.45 37.66 -63.49
N ARG A 214 24.88 38.62 -62.64
CA ARG A 214 25.55 39.86 -63.08
C ARG A 214 26.95 39.60 -63.64
N ILE A 215 27.73 38.68 -63.05
CA ILE A 215 29.03 38.24 -63.59
C ILE A 215 28.84 37.64 -64.98
N HIS A 216 27.83 36.78 -65.17
CA HIS A 216 27.54 36.18 -66.46
C HIS A 216 27.15 37.23 -67.51
N ALA A 217 26.30 38.20 -67.15
CA ALA A 217 25.92 39.30 -68.03
C ALA A 217 27.13 40.17 -68.43
N LEU A 218 27.94 40.61 -67.46
CA LEU A 218 29.14 41.43 -67.70
C LEU A 218 30.19 40.67 -68.52
N THR A 219 30.39 39.37 -68.26
CA THR A 219 31.31 38.54 -69.04
C THR A 219 30.85 38.47 -70.51
N ALA A 220 29.56 38.25 -70.75
CA ALA A 220 29.01 38.21 -72.09
C ALA A 220 29.15 39.57 -72.82
N GLU A 221 28.97 40.68 -72.10
CA GLU A 221 29.11 42.03 -72.66
C GLU A 221 30.58 42.35 -73.01
N LEU A 222 31.53 42.03 -72.12
CA LEU A 222 32.97 42.17 -72.38
C LEU A 222 33.39 41.32 -73.59
N ASP A 223 32.87 40.10 -73.73
CA ASP A 223 33.14 39.25 -74.89
C ASP A 223 32.54 39.82 -76.18
N ARG A 224 31.40 40.52 -76.13
CA ARG A 224 30.87 41.25 -77.29
C ARG A 224 31.78 42.42 -77.67
N ILE A 225 32.18 43.25 -76.70
CA ILE A 225 33.04 44.42 -76.93
C ILE A 225 34.41 43.99 -77.49
N ARG A 226 35.02 42.94 -76.93
CA ARG A 226 36.28 42.37 -77.44
C ARG A 226 36.14 41.89 -78.89
N ARG A 227 35.00 41.25 -79.24
CA ARG A 227 34.73 40.80 -80.61
C ARG A 227 34.46 41.95 -81.58
N SER A 228 33.90 43.07 -81.14
CA SER A 228 33.64 44.24 -81.99
C SER A 228 34.88 45.08 -82.32
N GLY A 229 36.03 44.84 -81.69
CA GLY A 229 37.32 45.40 -82.11
C GLY A 229 37.42 46.94 -82.08
N SER A 230 36.61 47.64 -81.28
CA SER A 230 36.62 49.10 -81.19
C SER A 230 37.87 49.61 -80.45
N GLY A 231 38.88 50.02 -81.21
CA GLY A 231 40.13 50.62 -80.72
C GLY A 231 40.01 52.06 -80.19
N ASP A 232 38.82 52.49 -79.81
CA ASP A 232 38.54 53.86 -79.34
C ASP A 232 38.87 54.00 -77.84
N GLN A 233 39.54 55.08 -77.44
CA GLN A 233 40.04 55.23 -76.06
C GLN A 233 38.90 55.22 -75.01
N ARG A 234 37.73 55.78 -75.34
CA ARG A 234 36.51 55.67 -74.52
C ARG A 234 36.04 54.22 -74.35
N SER A 235 36.21 53.38 -75.37
CA SER A 235 35.84 51.96 -75.29
C SER A 235 36.76 51.21 -74.33
N ARG A 236 38.04 51.60 -74.24
CA ARG A 236 39.00 51.02 -73.29
C ARG A 236 38.67 51.39 -71.84
N ASP A 237 38.29 52.65 -71.59
CA ASP A 237 37.94 53.11 -70.25
C ASP A 237 36.67 52.41 -69.73
N VAL A 238 35.64 52.25 -70.59
CA VAL A 238 34.42 51.50 -70.24
C VAL A 238 34.72 50.02 -69.99
N THR A 239 35.60 49.39 -70.79
CA THR A 239 36.00 47.99 -70.52
C THR A 239 36.79 47.83 -69.23
N ALA A 240 37.63 48.81 -68.86
CA ALA A 240 38.39 48.75 -67.62
C ALA A 240 37.48 48.90 -66.39
N GLU A 241 36.46 49.76 -66.47
CA GLU A 241 35.45 49.91 -65.41
C GLU A 241 34.61 48.64 -65.25
N GLN A 242 34.17 48.05 -66.37
CA GLN A 242 33.45 46.76 -66.37
C GLN A 242 34.30 45.59 -65.88
N GLU A 243 35.60 45.55 -66.21
CA GLU A 243 36.54 44.54 -65.68
C GLU A 243 36.77 44.71 -64.17
N ASN A 244 36.84 45.94 -63.68
CA ASN A 244 36.92 46.22 -62.23
C ASN A 244 35.64 45.78 -61.51
N GLU A 245 34.45 46.08 -62.07
CA GLU A 245 33.17 45.62 -61.52
C GLU A 245 33.07 44.08 -61.52
N LEU A 246 33.50 43.43 -62.61
CA LEU A 246 33.56 41.97 -62.70
C LEU A 246 34.48 41.35 -61.63
N ASN A 247 35.65 41.95 -61.40
CA ASN A 247 36.59 41.48 -60.38
C ASN A 247 36.06 41.70 -58.96
N ALA A 248 35.38 42.82 -58.71
CA ALA A 248 34.71 43.09 -57.44
C ALA A 248 33.62 42.04 -57.16
N LEU A 249 32.74 41.77 -58.14
CA LEU A 249 31.68 40.77 -58.01
C LEU A 249 32.22 39.34 -57.84
N LYS A 250 33.28 38.97 -58.57
CA LYS A 250 33.95 37.66 -58.38
C LYS A 250 34.51 37.51 -56.97
N THR A 251 35.06 38.59 -56.42
CA THR A 251 35.58 38.61 -55.04
C THR A 251 34.42 38.45 -54.05
N GLU A 252 33.29 39.12 -54.29
CA GLU A 252 32.08 38.99 -53.48
C GLU A 252 31.51 37.56 -53.49
N VAL A 253 31.36 36.94 -54.66
CA VAL A 253 30.93 35.53 -54.79
C VAL A 253 31.90 34.58 -54.09
N SER A 254 33.21 34.78 -54.27
CA SER A 254 34.24 33.98 -53.59
C SER A 254 34.13 34.09 -52.06
N ASN A 255 33.93 35.31 -51.54
CA ASN A 255 33.73 35.56 -50.11
C ASN A 255 32.43 34.93 -49.60
N GLY A 256 31.34 35.00 -50.38
CA GLY A 256 30.08 34.34 -50.07
C GLY A 256 30.23 32.81 -49.99
N ARG A 257 30.98 32.22 -50.93
CA ARG A 257 31.25 30.78 -50.96
C ARG A 257 32.04 30.32 -49.74
N LEU A 258 33.06 31.08 -49.32
CA LEU A 258 33.81 30.80 -48.09
C LEU A 258 32.92 30.84 -46.85
N LYS A 259 32.02 31.83 -46.73
CA LYS A 259 31.07 31.90 -45.61
C LYS A 259 30.10 30.72 -45.59
N LEU A 260 29.62 30.27 -46.76
CA LEU A 260 28.77 29.09 -46.86
C LEU A 260 29.50 27.80 -46.48
N GLU A 261 30.76 27.68 -46.87
CA GLU A 261 31.60 26.52 -46.51
C GLU A 261 31.89 26.48 -45.01
N GLU A 262 32.16 27.63 -44.40
CA GLU A 262 32.32 27.75 -42.94
C GLU A 262 31.03 27.39 -42.20
N ALA A 263 29.88 27.89 -42.65
CA ALA A 263 28.57 27.52 -42.10
C ALA A 263 28.26 26.02 -42.25
N ALA A 264 28.68 25.39 -43.36
CA ALA A 264 28.52 23.95 -43.57
C ALA A 264 29.37 23.15 -42.57
N ARG A 265 30.63 23.54 -42.31
CA ARG A 265 31.49 22.90 -41.30
C ARG A 265 30.91 23.06 -39.89
N GLU A 266 30.38 24.22 -39.54
CA GLU A 266 29.73 24.39 -38.23
C GLU A 266 28.45 23.55 -38.09
N ARG A 267 27.68 23.39 -39.18
CA ARG A 267 26.53 22.48 -39.20
C ARG A 267 26.94 21.03 -38.99
N GLU A 268 28.03 20.58 -39.61
CA GLU A 268 28.58 19.24 -39.40
C GLU A 268 29.02 19.02 -37.95
N LYS A 269 29.77 19.97 -37.37
CA LYS A 269 30.13 19.93 -35.94
C LYS A 269 28.92 19.92 -35.01
N SER A 270 27.85 20.64 -35.36
CA SER A 270 26.59 20.65 -34.60
C SER A 270 25.88 19.30 -34.69
N HIS A 271 25.83 18.70 -35.88
CA HIS A 271 25.30 17.36 -36.11
C HIS A 271 26.05 16.29 -35.30
N ASP A 272 27.38 16.32 -35.29
CA ASP A 272 28.20 15.41 -34.48
C ASP A 272 27.99 15.59 -32.98
N ARG A 273 27.71 16.81 -32.53
CA ARG A 273 27.31 17.06 -31.13
C ARG A 273 25.94 16.44 -30.84
N ALA A 274 24.97 16.61 -31.74
CA ALA A 274 23.63 16.03 -31.59
C ALA A 274 23.64 14.50 -31.56
N GLU A 275 24.39 13.84 -32.45
CA GLU A 275 24.52 12.38 -32.46
C GLU A 275 25.20 11.84 -31.18
N ARG A 276 26.19 12.57 -30.63
CA ARG A 276 26.76 12.25 -29.32
C ARG A 276 25.73 12.33 -28.19
N TYR A 277 24.87 13.35 -28.19
CA TYR A 277 23.80 13.46 -27.19
C TYR A 277 22.73 12.38 -27.35
N LYS A 278 22.32 12.06 -28.58
CA LYS A 278 21.39 10.97 -28.89
C LYS A 278 21.93 9.62 -28.40
N THR A 279 23.22 9.36 -28.62
CA THR A 279 23.88 8.15 -28.09
C THR A 279 23.85 8.10 -26.57
N LYS A 280 24.11 9.22 -25.87
CA LYS A 280 24.01 9.30 -24.41
C LYS A 280 22.58 9.05 -23.92
N TYR A 281 21.59 9.63 -24.60
CA TYR A 281 20.17 9.44 -24.27
C TYR A 281 19.75 7.98 -24.41
N LEU A 282 20.13 7.31 -25.50
CA LEU A 282 19.82 5.88 -25.70
C LEU A 282 20.44 5.00 -24.60
N LYS A 283 21.68 5.29 -24.18
CA LYS A 283 22.31 4.60 -23.04
C LYS A 283 21.55 4.83 -21.73
N LEU A 284 21.11 6.07 -21.47
CA LEU A 284 20.34 6.38 -20.27
C LEU A 284 18.98 5.69 -20.29
N LYS A 285 18.32 5.65 -21.45
CA LYS A 285 17.06 4.93 -21.66
C LYS A 285 17.22 3.44 -21.40
N GLU A 286 18.29 2.81 -21.92
CA GLU A 286 18.60 1.41 -21.66
C GLU A 286 18.81 1.13 -20.16
N GLN A 287 19.49 2.03 -19.44
CA GLN A 287 19.63 1.93 -17.98
C GLN A 287 18.29 2.03 -17.24
N ILE A 288 17.41 2.94 -17.67
CA ILE A 288 16.04 3.07 -17.12
C ILE A 288 15.22 1.81 -17.39
N ASP A 289 15.29 1.25 -18.60
CA ASP A 289 14.59 0.01 -18.96
C ASP A 289 15.11 -1.21 -18.18
N ILE A 290 16.40 -1.23 -17.81
CA ILE A 290 16.98 -2.22 -16.90
C ILE A 290 16.40 -2.03 -15.49
N LEU A 291 16.39 -0.81 -14.96
CA LEU A 291 15.83 -0.52 -13.63
C LEU A 291 14.33 -0.85 -13.55
N HIS A 292 13.55 -0.55 -14.58
CA HIS A 292 12.14 -0.93 -14.64
C HIS A 292 11.94 -2.45 -14.64
N ARG A 293 12.83 -3.22 -15.29
CA ARG A 293 12.78 -4.69 -15.22
C ARG A 293 13.13 -5.23 -13.83
N PHE A 294 13.99 -4.54 -13.07
CA PHE A 294 14.30 -4.92 -11.69
C PHE A 294 13.22 -4.48 -10.70
N ALA A 295 12.61 -3.31 -10.90
CA ALA A 295 11.59 -2.75 -10.01
C ALA A 295 10.20 -3.33 -10.26
N GLY A 296 9.86 -3.65 -11.51
CA GLY A 296 8.63 -4.34 -11.90
C GLY A 296 8.75 -5.84 -11.68
N GLY A 297 9.18 -6.24 -10.48
CA GLY A 297 9.38 -7.63 -10.09
C GLY A 297 8.25 -8.49 -10.62
N ASP A 298 8.63 -9.49 -11.42
CA ASP A 298 7.78 -10.65 -11.67
C ASP A 298 7.36 -11.18 -10.30
N GLU A 299 6.12 -10.91 -9.90
CA GLU A 299 5.46 -11.54 -8.74
C GLU A 299 5.30 -13.06 -8.92
N ASN A 300 6.00 -13.67 -9.89
CA ASN A 300 5.83 -15.04 -10.35
C ASN A 300 7.11 -15.89 -10.39
N LEU A 301 8.23 -15.44 -9.82
CA LEU A 301 9.45 -16.26 -9.72
C LEU A 301 9.85 -16.50 -8.26
N GLY A 302 9.13 -17.41 -7.60
CA GLY A 302 9.55 -18.08 -6.38
C GLY A 302 10.70 -19.07 -6.62
N GLY A 303 11.85 -18.57 -7.07
CA GLY A 303 13.08 -19.35 -7.21
C GLY A 303 14.26 -18.58 -6.59
N PRO A 304 15.15 -19.24 -5.83
CA PRO A 304 16.31 -18.58 -5.23
C PRO A 304 17.26 -18.10 -6.33
N VAL A 305 17.34 -16.78 -6.49
CA VAL A 305 18.31 -16.14 -7.40
C VAL A 305 19.64 -16.05 -6.66
N GLU A 306 20.60 -16.90 -7.05
CA GLU A 306 22.00 -16.74 -6.63
C GLU A 306 22.54 -15.39 -7.12
N PRO A 307 23.22 -14.61 -6.25
CA PRO A 307 23.78 -13.33 -6.63
C PRO A 307 24.93 -13.53 -7.64
N PRO A 308 25.02 -12.71 -8.71
CA PRO A 308 26.09 -12.82 -9.68
C PRO A 308 27.44 -12.49 -9.00
N ALA A 309 28.38 -13.41 -9.13
CA ALA A 309 29.76 -13.27 -8.68
C ALA A 309 30.37 -12.00 -9.27
N LYS A 310 30.68 -11.04 -8.39
CA LYS A 310 31.42 -9.83 -8.74
C LYS A 310 32.84 -10.21 -9.16
N ALA A 311 33.09 -10.23 -10.46
CA ALA A 311 34.44 -10.16 -11.01
C ALA A 311 34.86 -8.68 -11.04
N PHE A 312 35.62 -8.25 -10.03
CA PHE A 312 36.41 -7.02 -10.13
C PHE A 312 37.71 -7.34 -10.89
N PRO A 313 38.03 -6.66 -12.00
CA PRO A 313 39.38 -6.68 -12.54
C PRO A 313 40.26 -5.74 -11.71
N VAL A 314 41.45 -6.24 -11.36
CA VAL A 314 42.58 -5.49 -10.78
C VAL A 314 43.25 -4.65 -11.85
#